data_AF-A0A7J4ZQX2-F1
#
_entry.id   AF-A0A7J4ZQX2-F1
#
_cell.length_a   1.000
_cell.length_b   1.000
_cell.length_c   1.000
_cell.angle_alpha   90.00
_cell.angle_beta   90.00
_cell.angle_gamma   90.00
#
_symmetry.space_group_name_H-M   'P 1'
#
loop_
_entity.id
_entity.type
_entity.pdbx_description
1 polymer ?
#
loop_
_entity_poly.entity_id
_entity_poly.type
_entity_poly.pdbx_seq_one_letter_code
_entity_poly.pdbx_strand_id
1 'polypeptide(L)'
;MLFFYDSGKPLLGQISADIFASPEHLVMYNYMGLGTAIVLAGLGYLIGQNDDELRERATELDALHREVASQKEIFENRYKVLDNNIKNFHQISSKLQMSLDLDEILRLCAAGLHEVLGYERVNILMVQNGTELRFVTTAGTDDFDAAGVTLPLDGRIGVVHKCLAERKVFLVDDISRYPEEYHLQAPYNSLEPLRSRSFILCPIVVKGEAVGVFGIDNKSSRRSLNDSDVDTIMLFADQVASAITRINLLASIDTLTSEMDNSFAFLLSSREQHFKNVKNLEESVESVADGSAVIASAAEGVMASVDETSTAVSEISVTIEQVTRNLDHLTGIVLQSASAMEQISNTISSVEQSAAISHEVSSQVKSNADESRAVVAETIDSLAEIQTSVVLSYEAITRLSENSNRIENIVNVINDITKRTNLLALNASIIAAQAGEYGKSFGVVAEEIRTLSLQTGHSTSEITSIIEQIMTESKTAASNITATKGLVQRGVELGNSTGETLKAIFDRSVCSMDMTQQIKQATEEQAMSVHLVAKSMEDISAMTTQIFAASTDQSKATRSIARSIETIKEMAHEMVDSTSHQVEDGLRISRIVEAVGGMVKEMFDNMETRRDQSAEVIKELESLRSQNA
;
A
#
# COMPACT_ATOMS: atom_id res chain seq x y z
N MET A 1 44.71 -108.27 129.32
CA MET A 1 45.19 -109.66 129.33
C MET A 1 45.89 -109.97 128.03
N LEU A 2 46.96 -110.76 127.93
CA LEU A 2 47.52 -111.81 128.79
C LEU A 2 48.93 -112.05 128.22
N PHE A 3 49.99 -111.98 129.03
CA PHE A 3 51.31 -112.43 128.58
C PHE A 3 51.80 -113.71 129.25
N PHE A 4 51.06 -114.32 130.16
CA PHE A 4 51.42 -115.67 130.61
C PHE A 4 50.19 -116.58 130.67
N TYR A 5 50.18 -117.49 129.70
CA TYR A 5 49.19 -118.51 129.43
C TYR A 5 49.62 -119.81 130.11
N ASP A 6 48.76 -120.33 130.99
CA ASP A 6 48.90 -121.66 131.60
C ASP A 6 48.10 -122.71 130.81
N SER A 7 48.70 -123.85 130.51
CA SER A 7 48.19 -124.89 129.60
C SER A 7 47.32 -125.96 130.28
N GLY A 8 47.12 -125.87 131.61
CA GLY A 8 46.20 -126.72 132.37
C GLY A 8 44.79 -126.16 132.60
N LYS A 9 44.45 -124.95 132.09
CA LYS A 9 43.13 -124.31 132.29
C LYS A 9 42.53 -123.67 131.02
N PRO A 10 41.19 -123.71 130.82
CA PRO A 10 40.50 -123.07 129.70
C PRO A 10 40.63 -121.53 129.72
N LEU A 11 40.79 -120.92 128.53
CA LEU A 11 40.98 -119.47 128.29
C LEU A 11 39.91 -118.58 128.95
N LEU A 12 38.66 -119.05 128.97
CA LEU A 12 37.54 -118.34 129.61
C LEU A 12 37.72 -118.27 131.14
N GLY A 13 38.40 -119.25 131.72
CA GLY A 13 38.77 -119.30 133.13
C GLY A 13 39.91 -118.35 133.52
N GLN A 14 40.87 -118.08 132.62
CA GLN A 14 41.89 -117.05 132.86
C GLN A 14 41.29 -115.66 132.83
N ILE A 15 40.33 -115.41 131.92
CA ILE A 15 39.68 -114.11 131.82
C ILE A 15 38.81 -113.84 133.04
N SER A 16 38.07 -114.83 133.53
CA SER A 16 37.33 -114.67 134.78
C SER A 16 38.27 -114.51 135.98
N ALA A 17 39.37 -115.27 136.06
CA ALA A 17 40.28 -115.17 137.21
C ALA A 17 41.04 -113.83 137.26
N ASP A 18 41.42 -113.24 136.13
CA ASP A 18 42.21 -111.99 136.06
C ASP A 18 41.33 -110.73 136.07
N ILE A 19 40.03 -110.84 135.76
CA ILE A 19 39.03 -109.80 136.08
C ILE A 19 38.70 -109.80 137.59
N PHE A 20 38.79 -110.96 138.27
CA PHE A 20 38.54 -111.10 139.72
C PHE A 20 39.81 -111.22 140.60
N ALA A 21 41.02 -111.09 140.03
CA ALA A 21 42.28 -111.34 140.75
C ALA A 21 42.61 -110.23 141.75
N SER A 22 42.28 -108.99 141.44
CA SER A 22 42.57 -107.86 142.32
C SER A 22 41.63 -106.68 142.02
N PRO A 23 41.38 -105.82 143.02
CA PRO A 23 40.52 -104.64 142.85
C PRO A 23 41.00 -103.68 141.73
N GLU A 24 42.28 -103.72 141.36
CA GLU A 24 42.88 -102.82 140.37
C GLU A 24 42.52 -103.21 138.93
N HIS A 25 42.38 -104.50 138.62
CA HIS A 25 42.01 -104.97 137.28
C HIS A 25 40.54 -104.66 136.93
N LEU A 26 39.64 -104.68 137.92
CA LEU A 26 38.22 -104.38 137.72
C LEU A 26 37.95 -102.89 137.40
N VAL A 27 38.83 -102.00 137.88
CA VAL A 27 38.77 -100.56 137.61
C VAL A 27 39.23 -100.27 136.17
N MET A 28 40.27 -100.94 135.69
CA MET A 28 40.84 -100.67 134.36
C MET A 28 39.89 -101.06 133.21
N TYR A 29 39.16 -102.18 133.34
CA TYR A 29 38.18 -102.59 132.34
C TYR A 29 36.91 -101.73 132.35
N ASN A 30 36.49 -101.22 133.52
CA ASN A 30 35.41 -100.23 133.58
C ASN A 30 35.80 -98.93 132.87
N TYR A 31 37.06 -98.49 132.99
CA TYR A 31 37.53 -97.27 132.35
C TYR A 31 37.57 -97.39 130.81
N MET A 32 38.03 -98.52 130.26
CA MET A 32 38.04 -98.73 128.81
C MET A 32 36.64 -98.89 128.21
N GLY A 33 35.70 -99.53 128.94
CA GLY A 33 34.31 -99.70 128.47
C GLY A 33 33.50 -98.41 128.50
N LEU A 34 33.72 -97.54 129.50
CA LEU A 34 32.98 -96.28 129.60
C LEU A 34 33.41 -95.26 128.53
N GLY A 35 34.70 -95.24 128.17
CA GLY A 35 35.23 -94.31 127.17
C GLY A 35 34.69 -94.56 125.75
N THR A 36 34.49 -95.84 125.36
CA THR A 36 33.99 -96.17 124.01
C THR A 36 32.50 -95.86 123.84
N ALA A 37 31.71 -95.98 124.92
CA ALA A 37 30.27 -95.70 124.88
C ALA A 37 29.96 -94.21 124.67
N ILE A 38 30.76 -93.30 125.25
CA ILE A 38 30.53 -91.86 125.15
C ILE A 38 30.79 -91.34 123.72
N VAL A 39 31.79 -91.86 123.02
CA VAL A 39 32.11 -91.44 121.64
C VAL A 39 31.03 -91.90 120.66
N LEU A 40 30.50 -93.11 120.81
CA LEU A 40 29.42 -93.63 119.96
C LEU A 40 28.09 -92.88 120.19
N ALA A 41 27.79 -92.49 121.43
CA ALA A 41 26.62 -91.68 121.74
C ALA A 41 26.70 -90.27 121.11
N GLY A 42 27.89 -89.66 121.09
CA GLY A 42 28.11 -88.35 120.46
C GLY A 42 27.94 -88.38 118.94
N LEU A 43 28.43 -89.43 118.26
CA LEU A 43 28.26 -89.59 116.82
C LEU A 43 26.80 -89.87 116.42
N GLY A 44 26.06 -90.62 117.24
CA GLY A 44 24.64 -90.87 117.02
C GLY A 44 23.77 -89.62 117.13
N TYR A 45 24.07 -88.73 118.07
CA TYR A 45 23.32 -87.48 118.26
C TYR A 45 23.47 -86.51 117.08
N LEU A 46 24.68 -86.41 116.50
CA LEU A 46 24.94 -85.55 115.33
C LEU A 46 24.26 -86.05 114.04
N ILE A 47 24.13 -87.37 113.86
CA ILE A 47 23.47 -87.94 112.69
C ILE A 47 21.93 -87.74 112.79
N GLY A 48 21.35 -87.82 113.99
CA GLY A 48 19.92 -87.60 114.19
C GLY A 48 19.49 -86.15 113.91
N GLN A 49 20.29 -85.16 114.31
CA GLN A 49 19.93 -83.75 114.10
C GLN A 49 19.94 -83.32 112.62
N ASN A 50 20.72 -84.01 111.77
CA ASN A 50 20.84 -83.71 110.34
C ASN A 50 19.74 -84.39 109.49
N ASP A 51 19.15 -85.49 109.97
CA ASP A 51 18.07 -86.21 109.26
C ASP A 51 16.72 -85.46 109.36
N ASP A 52 16.44 -84.86 110.51
CA ASP A 52 15.20 -84.10 110.72
C ASP A 52 15.19 -82.78 109.91
N GLU A 53 16.33 -82.12 109.72
CA GLU A 53 16.43 -80.89 108.89
C GLU A 53 16.31 -81.18 107.39
N LEU A 54 16.69 -82.39 106.94
CA LEU A 54 16.54 -82.85 105.56
C LEU A 54 15.10 -83.24 105.22
N ARG A 55 14.35 -83.78 106.19
CA ARG A 55 12.94 -84.15 105.99
C ARG A 55 12.02 -82.94 105.87
N GLU A 56 12.28 -81.87 106.62
CA GLU A 56 11.48 -80.63 106.55
C GLU A 56 11.68 -79.91 105.20
N ARG A 57 12.91 -79.85 104.67
CA ARG A 57 13.19 -79.29 103.33
C ARG A 57 12.67 -80.13 102.16
N ALA A 58 12.57 -81.45 102.29
CA ALA A 58 12.02 -82.30 101.24
C ALA A 58 10.51 -82.07 101.04
N THR A 59 9.77 -81.83 102.14
CA THR A 59 8.33 -81.53 102.09
C THR A 59 8.00 -80.15 101.52
N GLU A 60 8.86 -79.14 101.70
CA GLU A 60 8.70 -77.84 101.03
C GLU A 60 9.02 -77.90 99.52
N LEU A 61 9.95 -78.76 99.09
CA LEU A 61 10.34 -78.89 97.67
C LEU A 61 9.30 -79.65 96.82
N ASP A 62 8.56 -80.60 97.41
CA ASP A 62 7.47 -81.33 96.74
C ASP A 62 6.17 -80.51 96.63
N ALA A 63 5.99 -79.51 97.51
CA ALA A 63 4.94 -78.51 97.36
C ALA A 63 5.26 -77.53 96.22
N LEU A 64 6.53 -77.11 96.09
CA LEU A 64 6.98 -76.20 95.02
C LEU A 64 6.97 -76.87 93.63
N HIS A 65 7.37 -78.14 93.50
CA HIS A 65 7.34 -78.85 92.22
C HIS A 65 5.93 -79.11 91.69
N ARG A 66 4.92 -79.28 92.56
CA ARG A 66 3.53 -79.39 92.14
C ARG A 66 2.96 -78.06 91.63
N GLU A 67 3.36 -76.94 92.23
CA GLU A 67 3.02 -75.60 91.74
C GLU A 67 3.63 -75.33 90.35
N VAL A 68 4.93 -75.63 90.17
CA VAL A 68 5.68 -75.40 88.91
C VAL A 68 5.25 -76.35 87.77
N ALA A 69 4.96 -77.62 88.06
CA ALA A 69 4.44 -78.55 87.05
C ALA A 69 3.06 -78.12 86.53
N SER A 70 2.19 -77.58 87.41
CA SER A 70 0.89 -77.03 86.98
C SER A 70 1.05 -75.80 86.07
N GLN A 71 2.03 -74.92 86.34
CA GLN A 71 2.29 -73.77 85.48
C GLN A 71 2.91 -74.14 84.12
N LYS A 72 3.77 -75.17 84.07
CA LYS A 72 4.41 -75.61 82.81
C LYS A 72 3.41 -76.24 81.84
N GLU A 73 2.47 -77.04 82.34
CA GLU A 73 1.42 -77.65 81.51
C GLU A 73 0.43 -76.59 80.97
N ILE A 74 0.15 -75.54 81.75
CA ILE A 74 -0.63 -74.38 81.30
C ILE A 74 0.11 -73.59 80.21
N PHE A 75 1.44 -73.50 80.26
CA PHE A 75 2.23 -72.74 79.28
C PHE A 75 2.44 -73.48 77.94
N GLU A 76 2.69 -74.79 77.96
CA GLU A 76 2.86 -75.59 76.72
C GLU A 76 1.56 -75.70 75.90
N ASN A 77 0.40 -75.81 76.56
CA ASN A 77 -0.89 -75.76 75.86
C ASN A 77 -1.16 -74.38 75.24
N ARG A 78 -0.71 -73.30 75.89
CA ARG A 78 -0.87 -71.93 75.37
C ARG A 78 0.00 -71.66 74.14
N TYR A 79 1.18 -72.29 74.03
CA TYR A 79 2.09 -72.13 72.88
C TYR A 79 1.64 -72.93 71.64
N LYS A 80 1.10 -74.15 71.82
CA LYS A 80 0.56 -74.94 70.69
C LYS A 80 -0.65 -74.30 70.02
N VAL A 81 -1.51 -73.62 70.79
CA VAL A 81 -2.66 -72.87 70.26
C VAL A 81 -2.20 -71.65 69.46
N LEU A 82 -1.07 -71.02 69.84
CA LEU A 82 -0.52 -69.85 69.14
C LEU A 82 0.16 -70.19 67.80
N ASP A 83 0.94 -71.28 67.71
CA ASP A 83 1.59 -71.72 66.45
C ASP A 83 0.58 -72.14 65.37
N ASN A 84 -0.53 -72.77 65.77
CA ASN A 84 -1.58 -73.19 64.86
C ASN A 84 -2.32 -71.99 64.25
N ASN A 85 -2.56 -70.93 65.04
CA ASN A 85 -3.18 -69.69 64.57
C ASN A 85 -2.31 -68.93 63.55
N ILE A 86 -0.97 -68.99 63.66
CA ILE A 86 -0.04 -68.32 62.73
C ILE A 86 0.04 -69.03 61.37
N LYS A 87 0.09 -70.37 61.33
CA LYS A 87 0.09 -71.14 60.06
C LYS A 87 -1.21 -70.94 59.28
N ASN A 88 -2.32 -70.92 60.00
CA ASN A 88 -3.64 -70.66 59.48
C ASN A 88 -3.78 -69.24 58.91
N PHE A 89 -3.20 -68.23 59.58
CA PHE A 89 -3.12 -66.86 59.06
C PHE A 89 -2.37 -66.78 57.72
N HIS A 90 -1.24 -67.49 57.58
CA HIS A 90 -0.44 -67.50 56.35
C HIS A 90 -1.19 -68.05 55.12
N GLN A 91 -2.03 -69.08 55.31
CA GLN A 91 -2.83 -69.64 54.21
C GLN A 91 -3.94 -68.68 53.74
N ILE A 92 -4.60 -67.98 54.66
CA ILE A 92 -5.63 -67.00 54.34
C ILE A 92 -4.99 -65.77 53.66
N SER A 93 -3.87 -65.27 54.20
CA SER A 93 -3.12 -64.15 53.63
C SER A 93 -2.68 -64.40 52.18
N SER A 94 -2.19 -65.60 51.85
CA SER A 94 -1.82 -65.96 50.48
C SER A 94 -3.02 -65.97 49.52
N LYS A 95 -4.21 -66.41 49.97
CA LYS A 95 -5.43 -66.40 49.13
C LYS A 95 -5.96 -64.98 48.93
N LEU A 96 -5.90 -64.14 49.97
CA LEU A 96 -6.24 -62.72 49.88
C LEU A 96 -5.34 -61.98 48.88
N GLN A 97 -4.07 -62.38 48.76
CA GLN A 97 -3.14 -61.76 47.82
C GLN A 97 -3.37 -62.16 46.36
N MET A 98 -4.09 -63.23 46.04
CA MET A 98 -4.29 -63.67 44.64
C MET A 98 -5.59 -63.14 44.00
N SER A 99 -6.60 -62.77 44.80
CA SER A 99 -7.86 -62.27 44.24
C SER A 99 -7.77 -60.80 43.79
N LEU A 100 -8.48 -60.47 42.72
CA LEU A 100 -8.68 -59.11 42.21
C LEU A 100 -10.13 -58.62 42.43
N ASP A 101 -10.97 -59.44 43.08
CA ASP A 101 -12.34 -59.10 43.44
C ASP A 101 -12.40 -58.69 44.92
N LEU A 102 -12.71 -57.41 45.16
CA LEU A 102 -12.80 -56.87 46.51
C LEU A 102 -13.84 -57.60 47.38
N ASP A 103 -14.97 -58.02 46.79
CA ASP A 103 -16.03 -58.71 47.54
C ASP A 103 -15.59 -60.14 47.93
N GLU A 104 -14.74 -60.77 47.12
CA GLU A 104 -14.14 -62.07 47.43
C GLU A 104 -13.10 -61.95 48.56
N ILE A 105 -12.23 -60.93 48.50
CA ILE A 105 -11.22 -60.65 49.53
C ILE A 105 -11.88 -60.38 50.89
N LEU A 106 -12.92 -59.54 50.91
CA LEU A 106 -13.65 -59.23 52.14
C LEU A 106 -14.33 -60.47 52.73
N ARG A 107 -14.96 -61.31 51.89
CA ARG A 107 -15.56 -62.59 52.32
C ARG A 107 -14.53 -63.55 52.91
N LEU A 108 -13.36 -63.70 52.27
CA LEU A 108 -12.27 -64.54 52.78
C LEU A 108 -11.71 -64.05 54.11
N CYS A 109 -11.61 -62.73 54.32
CA CYS A 109 -11.24 -62.15 55.62
C CYS A 109 -12.25 -62.47 56.72
N ALA A 110 -13.55 -62.31 56.45
CA ALA A 110 -14.60 -62.59 57.42
C ALA A 110 -14.66 -64.07 57.81
N ALA A 111 -14.59 -64.97 56.81
CA ALA A 111 -14.54 -66.41 57.03
C ALA A 111 -13.27 -66.82 57.80
N GLY A 112 -12.12 -66.22 57.46
CA GLY A 112 -10.86 -66.49 58.15
C GLY A 112 -10.86 -66.07 59.64
N LEU A 113 -11.43 -64.92 59.96
CA LEU A 113 -11.58 -64.48 61.34
C LEU A 113 -12.58 -65.36 62.12
N HIS A 114 -13.66 -65.81 61.47
CA HIS A 114 -14.69 -66.64 62.11
C HIS A 114 -14.30 -68.11 62.28
N GLU A 115 -14.02 -68.81 61.18
CA GLU A 115 -13.82 -70.26 61.17
C GLU A 115 -12.44 -70.67 61.69
N VAL A 116 -11.44 -69.82 61.45
CA VAL A 116 -10.03 -70.20 61.62
C VAL A 116 -9.41 -69.61 62.88
N LEU A 117 -9.74 -68.35 63.20
CA LEU A 117 -9.33 -67.71 64.46
C LEU A 117 -10.37 -67.87 65.59
N GLY A 118 -11.55 -68.39 65.26
CA GLY A 118 -12.57 -68.80 66.23
C GLY A 118 -13.36 -67.65 66.85
N TYR A 119 -13.40 -66.47 66.21
CA TYR A 119 -14.29 -65.38 66.64
C TYR A 119 -15.74 -65.71 66.28
N GLU A 120 -16.68 -65.51 67.19
CA GLU A 120 -18.05 -65.97 66.94
C GLU A 120 -18.78 -65.16 65.88
N ARG A 121 -18.69 -63.83 65.92
CA ARG A 121 -19.34 -62.97 64.92
C ARG A 121 -18.32 -62.03 64.33
N VAL A 122 -18.23 -62.01 63.02
CA VAL A 122 -17.35 -61.10 62.27
C VAL A 122 -18.19 -60.37 61.25
N ASN A 123 -18.28 -59.06 61.38
CA ASN A 123 -19.00 -58.18 60.49
C ASN A 123 -18.01 -57.26 59.78
N ILE A 124 -18.11 -57.15 58.46
CA ILE A 124 -17.34 -56.17 57.70
C ILE A 124 -18.32 -55.24 57.00
N LEU A 125 -18.17 -53.96 57.29
CA LEU A 125 -18.94 -52.89 56.67
C LEU A 125 -18.02 -52.00 55.86
N MET A 126 -18.44 -51.63 54.65
CA MET A 126 -17.68 -50.73 53.79
C MET A 126 -18.48 -49.45 53.56
N VAL A 127 -17.77 -48.33 53.48
CA VAL A 127 -18.36 -47.03 53.20
C VAL A 127 -18.82 -47.03 51.74
N GLN A 128 -20.10 -46.74 51.52
CA GLN A 128 -20.71 -46.59 50.21
C GLN A 128 -21.16 -45.14 50.02
N ASN A 129 -20.77 -44.53 48.91
CA ASN A 129 -21.12 -43.14 48.54
C ASN A 129 -20.78 -42.07 49.61
N GLY A 130 -19.82 -42.35 50.51
CA GLY A 130 -19.34 -41.44 51.55
C GLY A 130 -20.34 -41.08 52.66
N THR A 131 -21.55 -41.62 52.62
CA THR A 131 -22.68 -41.22 53.48
C THR A 131 -23.32 -42.40 54.21
N GLU A 132 -23.09 -43.62 53.72
CA GLU A 132 -23.64 -44.85 54.29
C GLU A 132 -22.55 -45.90 54.47
N LEU A 133 -22.73 -46.78 55.44
CA LEU A 133 -21.96 -48.01 55.64
C LEU A 133 -22.84 -49.19 55.26
N ARG A 134 -22.38 -49.96 54.29
CA ARG A 134 -23.08 -51.17 53.86
C ARG A 134 -22.44 -52.39 54.51
N PHE A 135 -23.26 -53.31 54.97
CA PHE A 135 -22.79 -54.66 55.31
C PHE A 135 -22.35 -55.38 54.03
N VAL A 136 -21.05 -55.70 53.95
CA VAL A 136 -20.49 -56.41 52.80
C VAL A 136 -20.40 -57.91 53.08
N THR A 137 -20.05 -58.27 54.31
CA THR A 137 -20.04 -59.68 54.72
C THR A 137 -20.24 -59.81 56.22
N THR A 138 -20.90 -60.88 56.63
CA THR A 138 -21.11 -61.27 58.03
C THR A 138 -20.85 -62.76 58.17
N ALA A 139 -20.03 -63.17 59.14
CA ALA A 139 -19.74 -64.55 59.47
C ALA A 139 -20.19 -64.86 60.90
N GLY A 140 -20.80 -66.03 61.13
CA GLY A 140 -21.25 -66.51 62.45
C GLY A 140 -22.60 -65.99 62.94
N THR A 141 -23.42 -65.48 62.01
CA THR A 141 -24.80 -65.05 62.28
C THR A 141 -25.74 -65.66 61.24
N ASP A 142 -26.05 -66.95 61.40
CA ASP A 142 -26.65 -67.79 60.34
C ASP A 142 -28.06 -67.36 59.87
N ASP A 143 -28.80 -66.59 60.68
CA ASP A 143 -30.16 -66.12 60.37
C ASP A 143 -30.24 -64.65 59.90
N PHE A 144 -29.11 -63.97 59.64
CA PHE A 144 -29.07 -62.56 59.19
C PHE A 144 -28.69 -62.44 57.71
N ASP A 145 -29.62 -61.97 56.88
CA ASP A 145 -29.30 -61.58 55.50
C ASP A 145 -28.64 -60.19 55.49
N ALA A 146 -27.32 -60.18 55.33
CA ALA A 146 -26.52 -58.98 55.25
C ALA A 146 -26.74 -58.18 53.95
N ALA A 147 -27.37 -58.79 52.92
CA ALA A 147 -27.53 -58.16 51.63
C ALA A 147 -28.52 -56.98 51.69
N GLY A 148 -28.00 -55.77 51.47
CA GLY A 148 -28.81 -54.55 51.34
C GLY A 148 -29.08 -53.80 52.64
N VAL A 149 -28.50 -54.23 53.77
CA VAL A 149 -28.57 -53.46 55.03
C VAL A 149 -27.50 -52.37 55.03
N THR A 150 -27.94 -51.11 55.14
CA THR A 150 -27.07 -49.94 55.27
C THR A 150 -27.29 -49.20 56.59
N LEU A 151 -26.21 -48.61 57.08
CA LEU A 151 -26.17 -47.78 58.27
C LEU A 151 -25.78 -46.36 57.86
N PRO A 152 -26.39 -45.31 58.42
CA PRO A 152 -25.98 -43.94 58.14
C PRO A 152 -24.62 -43.68 58.79
N LEU A 153 -23.69 -43.05 58.05
CA LEU A 153 -22.38 -42.68 58.57
C LEU A 153 -22.46 -41.40 59.43
N ASP A 154 -23.24 -41.43 60.51
CA ASP A 154 -23.41 -40.33 61.46
C ASP A 154 -23.45 -40.81 62.92
N GLY A 155 -23.63 -39.90 63.87
CA GLY A 155 -23.63 -40.21 65.30
C GLY A 155 -24.67 -41.25 65.76
N ARG A 156 -25.67 -41.63 64.93
CA ARG A 156 -26.70 -42.61 65.28
C ARG A 156 -26.15 -44.04 65.41
N ILE A 157 -25.02 -44.33 64.78
CA ILE A 157 -24.38 -45.67 64.84
C ILE A 157 -23.27 -45.74 65.91
N GLY A 158 -23.21 -44.76 66.82
CA GLY A 158 -22.41 -44.82 68.04
C GLY A 158 -20.92 -45.06 67.82
N VAL A 159 -20.36 -46.06 68.52
CA VAL A 159 -18.92 -46.41 68.44
C VAL A 159 -18.48 -46.75 67.01
N VAL A 160 -19.38 -47.28 66.16
CA VAL A 160 -19.04 -47.61 64.77
C VAL A 160 -18.69 -46.35 63.97
N HIS A 161 -19.45 -45.26 64.16
CA HIS A 161 -19.12 -43.96 63.55
C HIS A 161 -17.84 -43.38 64.13
N LYS A 162 -17.65 -43.42 65.46
CA LYS A 162 -16.41 -42.93 66.09
C LYS A 162 -15.18 -43.70 65.64
N CYS A 163 -15.28 -45.02 65.45
CA CYS A 163 -14.20 -45.87 64.92
C CYS A 163 -13.73 -45.38 63.55
N LEU A 164 -14.65 -45.07 62.65
CA LEU A 164 -14.36 -44.57 61.30
C LEU A 164 -13.90 -43.10 61.29
N ALA A 165 -14.57 -42.24 62.08
CA ALA A 165 -14.26 -40.81 62.14
C ALA A 165 -12.90 -40.54 62.82
N GLU A 166 -12.61 -41.22 63.92
CA GLU A 166 -11.34 -41.08 64.65
C GLU A 166 -10.22 -41.96 64.06
N ARG A 167 -10.56 -42.94 63.22
CA ARG A 167 -9.63 -43.91 62.60
C ARG A 167 -8.84 -44.70 63.65
N LYS A 168 -9.51 -45.02 64.75
CA LYS A 168 -8.93 -45.74 65.90
C LYS A 168 -9.68 -47.04 66.13
N VAL A 169 -8.92 -48.04 66.57
CA VAL A 169 -9.50 -49.31 67.02
C VAL A 169 -10.13 -49.09 68.39
N PHE A 170 -11.34 -49.63 68.58
CA PHE A 170 -12.05 -49.60 69.85
C PHE A 170 -12.23 -51.02 70.36
N LEU A 171 -11.56 -51.35 71.47
CA LEU A 171 -11.83 -52.54 72.27
C LEU A 171 -12.83 -52.16 73.36
N VAL A 172 -14.04 -52.71 73.28
CA VAL A 172 -15.13 -52.42 74.23
C VAL A 172 -15.41 -53.66 75.06
N ASP A 173 -15.18 -53.58 76.37
CA ASP A 173 -15.49 -54.68 77.31
C ASP A 173 -16.96 -54.72 77.73
N ASP A 174 -17.55 -53.54 77.97
CA ASP A 174 -18.98 -53.39 78.27
C ASP A 174 -19.46 -52.01 77.82
N ILE A 175 -20.23 -51.98 76.72
CA ILE A 175 -20.75 -50.75 76.13
C ILE A 175 -21.61 -49.94 77.11
N SER A 176 -22.25 -50.59 78.09
CA SER A 176 -23.14 -49.95 79.08
C SER A 176 -22.41 -48.94 79.98
N ARG A 177 -21.08 -49.02 80.05
CA ARG A 177 -20.22 -48.11 80.83
C ARG A 177 -19.79 -46.87 80.05
N TYR A 178 -20.03 -46.85 78.74
CA TYR A 178 -19.66 -45.74 77.88
C TYR A 178 -20.79 -44.69 77.86
N PRO A 179 -20.49 -43.42 77.50
CA PRO A 179 -21.51 -42.39 77.32
C PRO A 179 -22.57 -42.76 76.26
N GLU A 180 -23.77 -42.16 76.32
CA GLU A 180 -24.85 -42.44 75.36
C GLU A 180 -24.45 -42.22 73.89
N GLU A 181 -23.51 -41.31 73.61
CA GLU A 181 -22.97 -41.07 72.26
C GLU A 181 -22.19 -42.25 71.65
N TYR A 182 -21.77 -43.23 72.46
CA TYR A 182 -21.15 -44.48 72.00
C TYR A 182 -22.21 -45.54 71.65
N HIS A 183 -23.45 -45.37 72.09
CA HIS A 183 -24.47 -46.38 71.90
C HIS A 183 -25.10 -46.30 70.51
N LEU A 184 -25.44 -47.47 69.95
CA LEU A 184 -26.28 -47.55 68.77
C LEU A 184 -27.68 -47.00 69.12
N GLN A 185 -28.20 -46.12 68.26
CA GLN A 185 -29.56 -45.59 68.39
C GLN A 185 -30.57 -46.47 67.62
N ALA A 186 -31.86 -46.33 67.93
CA ALA A 186 -32.91 -47.03 67.19
C ALA A 186 -33.01 -46.52 65.74
N PRO A 187 -33.23 -47.38 64.73
CA PRO A 187 -33.51 -48.82 64.82
C PRO A 187 -32.26 -49.72 64.86
N TYR A 188 -31.05 -49.17 64.70
CA TYR A 188 -29.81 -49.93 64.54
C TYR A 188 -29.39 -50.72 65.78
N ASN A 189 -29.79 -50.29 66.97
CA ASN A 189 -29.58 -51.02 68.23
C ASN A 189 -30.30 -52.39 68.30
N SER A 190 -31.29 -52.61 67.42
CA SER A 190 -32.03 -53.87 67.33
C SER A 190 -31.40 -54.86 66.34
N LEU A 191 -30.42 -54.42 65.54
CA LEU A 191 -29.73 -55.26 64.57
C LEU A 191 -28.93 -56.34 65.28
N GLU A 192 -29.30 -57.59 65.01
CA GLU A 192 -28.69 -58.73 65.68
C GLU A 192 -27.15 -58.81 65.56
N PRO A 193 -26.54 -58.53 64.38
CA PRO A 193 -25.08 -58.61 64.24
C PRO A 193 -24.30 -57.55 65.02
N LEU A 194 -24.95 -56.43 65.36
CA LEU A 194 -24.32 -55.33 66.12
C LEU A 194 -24.72 -55.33 67.60
N ARG A 195 -25.62 -56.23 67.99
CA ARG A 195 -26.16 -56.31 69.35
C ARG A 195 -25.24 -57.12 70.26
N SER A 196 -24.10 -56.54 70.63
CA SER A 196 -23.19 -57.09 71.63
C SER A 196 -22.86 -56.07 72.72
N ARG A 197 -22.55 -56.55 73.94
CA ARG A 197 -22.03 -55.71 75.03
C ARG A 197 -20.51 -55.55 74.98
N SER A 198 -19.81 -56.55 74.43
CA SER A 198 -18.36 -56.55 74.27
C SER A 198 -18.00 -56.86 72.82
N PHE A 199 -17.15 -56.03 72.22
CA PHE A 199 -16.77 -56.17 70.81
C PHE A 199 -15.49 -55.38 70.51
N ILE A 200 -14.84 -55.73 69.40
CA ILE A 200 -13.76 -54.95 68.78
C ILE A 200 -14.29 -54.30 67.52
N LEU A 201 -14.05 -53.00 67.36
CA LEU A 201 -14.23 -52.28 66.11
C LEU A 201 -12.87 -51.83 65.57
N CYS A 202 -12.50 -52.31 64.39
CA CYS A 202 -11.23 -51.97 63.75
C CYS A 202 -11.50 -51.32 62.38
N PRO A 203 -11.03 -50.09 62.13
CA PRO A 203 -11.24 -49.43 60.84
C PRO A 203 -10.32 -50.04 59.76
N ILE A 204 -10.80 -50.05 58.53
CA ILE A 204 -10.04 -50.38 57.32
C ILE A 204 -9.60 -49.04 56.71
N VAL A 205 -8.30 -48.76 56.72
CA VAL A 205 -7.78 -47.44 56.33
C VAL A 205 -6.96 -47.57 55.05
N VAL A 206 -7.42 -46.95 53.96
CA VAL A 206 -6.71 -46.91 52.67
C VAL A 206 -6.22 -45.48 52.43
N LYS A 207 -4.90 -45.31 52.23
CA LYS A 207 -4.26 -43.99 52.00
C LYS A 207 -4.65 -42.90 53.03
N GLY A 208 -4.88 -43.32 54.28
CA GLY A 208 -5.24 -42.42 55.38
C GLY A 208 -6.74 -42.16 55.53
N GLU A 209 -7.61 -42.66 54.67
CA GLU A 209 -9.06 -42.57 54.82
C GLU A 209 -9.66 -43.90 55.29
N ALA A 210 -10.59 -43.86 56.24
CA ALA A 210 -11.31 -45.04 56.70
C ALA A 210 -12.41 -45.39 55.69
N VAL A 211 -12.22 -46.48 54.97
CA VAL A 211 -13.11 -46.95 53.88
C VAL A 211 -14.03 -48.08 54.32
N GLY A 212 -13.86 -48.58 55.53
CA GLY A 212 -14.71 -49.62 56.12
C GLY A 212 -14.33 -49.92 57.56
N VAL A 213 -15.05 -50.85 58.19
CA VAL A 213 -14.85 -51.24 59.59
C VAL A 213 -15.14 -52.73 59.78
N PHE A 214 -14.25 -53.40 60.51
CA PHE A 214 -14.45 -54.72 61.08
C PHE A 214 -15.13 -54.58 62.44
N GLY A 215 -16.22 -55.30 62.66
CA GLY A 215 -16.89 -55.44 63.96
C GLY A 215 -16.92 -56.89 64.39
N ILE A 216 -16.27 -57.20 65.50
CA ILE A 216 -16.05 -58.57 65.95
C ILE A 216 -16.51 -58.74 67.38
N ASP A 217 -17.26 -59.79 67.67
CA ASP A 217 -17.75 -60.10 69.01
C ASP A 217 -17.78 -61.60 69.33
N ASN A 218 -17.81 -61.91 70.63
CA ASN A 218 -17.92 -63.26 71.19
C ASN A 218 -19.17 -63.37 72.10
N LYS A 219 -20.34 -63.03 71.57
CA LYS A 219 -21.58 -62.86 72.36
C LYS A 219 -22.06 -64.11 73.11
N SER A 220 -21.92 -65.30 72.55
CA SER A 220 -22.49 -66.54 73.07
C SER A 220 -21.60 -67.20 74.11
N SER A 221 -20.29 -67.28 73.84
CA SER A 221 -19.28 -67.82 74.76
C SER A 221 -18.87 -66.85 75.85
N ARG A 222 -19.10 -65.53 75.67
CA ARG A 222 -18.63 -64.45 76.57
C ARG A 222 -17.13 -64.49 76.85
N ARG A 223 -16.33 -65.02 75.92
CA ARG A 223 -14.86 -64.95 75.98
C ARG A 223 -14.43 -63.48 75.94
N SER A 224 -13.63 -63.04 76.91
CA SER A 224 -13.10 -61.67 76.91
C SER A 224 -12.20 -61.47 75.69
N LEU A 225 -12.42 -60.35 75.00
CA LEU A 225 -11.55 -59.89 73.93
C LEU A 225 -10.39 -59.11 74.56
N ASN A 226 -9.16 -59.43 74.17
CA ASN A 226 -7.97 -58.83 74.76
C ASN A 226 -7.15 -58.06 73.69
N ASP A 227 -6.13 -57.32 74.09
CA ASP A 227 -5.28 -56.55 73.16
C ASP A 227 -4.62 -57.40 72.06
N SER A 228 -4.32 -58.69 72.32
CA SER A 228 -3.80 -59.60 71.29
C SER A 228 -4.80 -59.89 70.16
N ASP A 229 -6.09 -59.78 70.43
CA ASP A 229 -7.14 -59.97 69.42
C ASP A 229 -7.22 -58.72 68.53
N VAL A 230 -7.02 -57.52 69.11
CA VAL A 230 -6.92 -56.25 68.37
C VAL A 230 -5.81 -56.29 67.32
N ASP A 231 -4.60 -56.71 67.70
CA ASP A 231 -3.45 -56.78 66.78
C ASP A 231 -3.72 -57.72 65.59
N THR A 232 -4.42 -58.83 65.84
CA THR A 232 -4.76 -59.81 64.80
C THR A 232 -5.75 -59.22 63.79
N ILE A 233 -6.76 -58.47 64.27
CA ILE A 233 -7.78 -57.86 63.42
C ILE A 233 -7.20 -56.71 62.60
N MET A 234 -6.33 -55.90 63.21
CA MET A 234 -5.61 -54.83 62.49
C MET A 234 -4.82 -55.38 61.30
N LEU A 235 -4.17 -56.53 61.48
CA LEU A 235 -3.40 -57.16 60.41
C LEU A 235 -4.28 -57.56 59.20
N PHE A 236 -5.50 -58.05 59.44
CA PHE A 236 -6.47 -58.31 58.36
C PHE A 236 -7.00 -57.04 57.72
N ALA A 237 -7.27 -56.00 58.51
CA ALA A 237 -7.69 -54.70 57.99
C ALA A 237 -6.63 -54.08 57.07
N ASP A 238 -5.35 -54.20 57.40
CA ASP A 238 -4.23 -53.75 56.55
C ASP A 238 -4.09 -54.57 55.26
N GLN A 239 -4.32 -55.88 55.29
CA GLN A 239 -4.30 -56.71 54.08
C GLN A 239 -5.42 -56.31 53.11
N VAL A 240 -6.63 -56.04 53.62
CA VAL A 240 -7.74 -55.52 52.81
C VAL A 240 -7.40 -54.15 52.22
N ALA A 241 -6.79 -53.26 53.02
CA ALA A 241 -6.42 -51.93 52.55
C ALA A 241 -5.35 -51.96 51.43
N SER A 242 -4.38 -52.87 51.54
CA SER A 242 -3.37 -53.11 50.51
C SER A 242 -4.00 -53.63 49.20
N ALA A 243 -4.94 -54.57 49.30
CA ALA A 243 -5.65 -55.10 48.15
C ALA A 243 -6.48 -54.04 47.41
N ILE A 244 -7.20 -53.18 48.14
CA ILE A 244 -7.97 -52.06 47.55
C ILE A 244 -7.03 -51.12 46.78
N THR A 245 -5.86 -50.81 47.33
CA THR A 245 -4.86 -49.95 46.67
C THR A 245 -4.37 -50.58 45.36
N ARG A 246 -4.16 -51.90 45.35
CA ARG A 246 -3.72 -52.64 44.16
C ARG A 246 -4.78 -52.65 43.05
N ILE A 247 -6.04 -52.94 43.40
CA ILE A 247 -7.15 -52.99 42.43
C ILE A 247 -7.33 -51.62 41.75
N ASN A 248 -7.28 -50.52 42.52
CA ASN A 248 -7.40 -49.18 41.99
C ASN A 248 -6.25 -48.76 41.06
N LEU A 249 -5.02 -49.20 41.36
CA LEU A 249 -3.85 -48.92 40.53
C LEU A 249 -3.97 -49.59 39.15
N LEU A 250 -4.43 -50.84 39.11
CA LEU A 250 -4.61 -51.59 37.86
C LEU A 250 -5.68 -50.98 36.95
N ALA A 251 -6.82 -50.57 37.51
CA ALA A 251 -7.88 -49.92 36.72
C ALA A 251 -7.46 -48.56 36.11
N SER A 252 -6.60 -47.81 36.81
CA SER A 252 -6.08 -46.53 36.33
C SER A 252 -5.12 -46.69 35.15
N ILE A 253 -4.34 -47.78 35.13
CA ILE A 253 -3.43 -48.10 34.02
C ILE A 253 -4.23 -48.36 32.74
N ASP A 254 -5.31 -49.15 32.81
CA ASP A 254 -6.13 -49.50 31.63
C ASP A 254 -6.82 -48.28 31.00
N THR A 255 -7.21 -47.30 31.81
CA THR A 255 -7.81 -46.06 31.29
C THR A 255 -6.76 -45.20 30.60
N LEU A 256 -5.59 -45.05 31.22
CA LEU A 256 -4.50 -44.23 30.71
C LEU A 256 -3.95 -44.77 29.38
N THR A 257 -3.84 -46.09 29.23
CA THR A 257 -3.37 -46.72 27.99
C THR A 257 -4.31 -46.47 26.82
N SER A 258 -5.63 -46.53 27.03
CA SER A 258 -6.62 -46.25 25.99
C SER A 258 -6.62 -44.78 25.54
N GLU A 259 -6.49 -43.83 26.48
CA GLU A 259 -6.36 -42.41 26.13
C GLU A 259 -5.06 -42.09 25.39
N MET A 260 -3.98 -42.77 25.74
CA MET A 260 -2.68 -42.62 25.07
C MET A 260 -2.74 -43.07 23.60
N ASP A 261 -3.33 -44.23 23.32
CA ASP A 261 -3.49 -44.74 21.95
C ASP A 261 -4.33 -43.81 21.07
N ASN A 262 -5.43 -43.29 21.61
CA ASN A 262 -6.28 -42.33 20.88
C ASN A 262 -5.52 -41.02 20.58
N SER A 263 -4.74 -40.52 21.55
CA SER A 263 -3.93 -39.31 21.37
C SER A 263 -2.82 -39.50 20.33
N PHE A 264 -2.14 -40.64 20.34
CA PHE A 264 -1.13 -40.97 19.33
C PHE A 264 -1.74 -41.12 17.93
N ALA A 265 -2.89 -41.77 17.81
CA ALA A 265 -3.59 -41.91 16.54
C ALA A 265 -3.99 -40.54 15.94
N PHE A 266 -4.53 -39.64 16.76
CA PHE A 266 -4.86 -38.28 16.34
C PHE A 266 -3.62 -37.50 15.88
N LEU A 267 -2.55 -37.50 16.68
CA LEU A 267 -1.32 -36.77 16.36
C LEU A 267 -0.65 -37.30 15.08
N LEU A 268 -0.57 -38.62 14.91
CA LEU A 268 -0.04 -39.22 13.68
C LEU A 268 -0.88 -38.86 12.45
N SER A 269 -2.21 -38.77 12.58
CA SER A 269 -3.07 -38.29 11.47
C SER A 269 -2.82 -36.81 11.12
N SER A 270 -2.43 -35.99 12.09
CA SER A 270 -2.09 -34.57 11.89
C SER A 270 -0.76 -34.39 11.12
N ARG A 271 0.14 -35.38 11.14
CA ARG A 271 1.43 -35.36 10.43
C ARG A 271 1.27 -35.04 8.95
N GLU A 272 0.33 -35.70 8.29
CA GLU A 272 0.13 -35.54 6.84
C GLU A 272 -0.42 -34.15 6.51
N GLN A 273 -1.33 -33.63 7.34
CA GLN A 273 -1.84 -32.28 7.19
C GLN A 273 -0.75 -31.22 7.40
N HIS A 274 0.14 -31.41 8.38
CA HIS A 274 1.28 -30.51 8.60
C HIS A 274 2.25 -30.50 7.42
N PHE A 275 2.61 -31.67 6.89
CA PHE A 275 3.47 -31.75 5.70
C PHE A 275 2.86 -31.03 4.50
N LYS A 276 1.56 -31.20 4.27
CA LYS A 276 0.85 -30.50 3.20
C LYS A 276 0.83 -28.98 3.40
N ASN A 277 0.63 -28.52 4.63
CA ASN A 277 0.65 -27.09 4.95
C ASN A 277 2.05 -26.48 4.76
N VAL A 278 3.12 -27.19 5.15
CA VAL A 278 4.51 -26.76 4.94
C VAL A 278 4.78 -26.60 3.44
N LYS A 279 4.45 -27.63 2.64
CA LYS A 279 4.63 -27.58 1.19
C LYS A 279 3.84 -26.44 0.52
N ASN A 280 2.58 -26.24 0.92
CA ASN A 280 1.78 -25.12 0.41
C ASN A 280 2.38 -23.76 0.79
N LEU A 281 3.00 -23.64 1.97
CA LEU A 281 3.69 -22.43 2.38
C LEU A 281 4.95 -22.20 1.52
N GLU A 282 5.75 -23.23 1.26
CA GLU A 282 6.92 -23.16 0.38
C GLU A 282 6.53 -22.68 -1.02
N GLU A 283 5.52 -23.31 -1.63
CA GLU A 283 5.01 -22.92 -2.96
C GLU A 283 4.48 -21.47 -2.97
N SER A 284 3.79 -21.06 -1.90
CA SER A 284 3.27 -19.69 -1.79
C SER A 284 4.39 -18.65 -1.66
N VAL A 285 5.44 -18.95 -0.89
CA VAL A 285 6.60 -18.07 -0.71
C VAL A 285 7.38 -17.94 -2.01
N GLU A 286 7.57 -19.04 -2.74
CA GLU A 286 8.21 -19.03 -4.07
C GLU A 286 7.39 -18.19 -5.05
N SER A 287 6.06 -18.39 -5.09
CA SER A 287 5.17 -17.59 -5.95
C SER A 287 5.19 -16.10 -5.61
N VAL A 288 5.32 -15.72 -4.33
CA VAL A 288 5.46 -14.32 -3.91
C VAL A 288 6.80 -13.73 -4.35
N ALA A 289 7.89 -14.51 -4.26
CA ALA A 289 9.21 -14.08 -4.71
C ALA A 289 9.23 -13.85 -6.24
N ASP A 290 8.68 -14.78 -7.01
CA ASP A 290 8.55 -14.66 -8.47
C ASP A 290 7.66 -13.46 -8.85
N GLY A 291 6.51 -13.32 -8.20
CA GLY A 291 5.61 -12.17 -8.41
C GLY A 291 6.29 -10.83 -8.10
N SER A 292 7.08 -10.76 -7.02
CA SER A 292 7.83 -9.57 -6.63
C SER A 292 8.91 -9.22 -7.67
N ALA A 293 9.60 -10.22 -8.22
CA ALA A 293 10.60 -10.00 -9.27
C ALA A 293 9.97 -9.45 -10.56
N VAL A 294 8.79 -9.96 -10.96
CA VAL A 294 8.04 -9.42 -12.11
C VAL A 294 7.61 -7.97 -11.86
N ILE A 295 7.12 -7.65 -10.66
CA ILE A 295 6.74 -6.28 -10.30
C ILE A 295 7.95 -5.35 -10.33
N ALA A 296 9.10 -5.77 -9.80
CA ALA A 296 10.34 -4.99 -9.83
C ALA A 296 10.77 -4.67 -11.27
N SER A 297 10.76 -5.68 -12.16
CA SER A 297 11.09 -5.47 -13.58
C SER A 297 10.09 -4.54 -14.28
N ALA A 298 8.80 -4.67 -13.98
CA ALA A 298 7.78 -3.77 -14.50
C ALA A 298 7.99 -2.32 -14.00
N ALA A 299 8.38 -2.15 -12.73
CA ALA A 299 8.71 -0.86 -12.14
C ALA A 299 9.89 -0.18 -12.86
N GLU A 300 10.96 -0.93 -13.15
CA GLU A 300 12.10 -0.44 -13.95
C GLU A 300 11.66 -0.01 -15.37
N GLY A 301 10.79 -0.78 -16.02
CA GLY A 301 10.21 -0.41 -17.31
C GLY A 301 9.38 0.87 -17.26
N VAL A 302 8.62 1.07 -16.18
CA VAL A 302 7.91 2.33 -15.92
C VAL A 302 8.89 3.48 -15.74
N MET A 303 9.98 3.31 -14.97
CA MET A 303 10.99 4.36 -14.79
C MET A 303 11.62 4.80 -16.11
N ALA A 304 11.94 3.87 -17.01
CA ALA A 304 12.45 4.20 -18.34
C ALA A 304 11.43 5.03 -19.16
N SER A 305 10.15 4.62 -19.11
CA SER A 305 9.06 5.35 -19.80
C SER A 305 8.84 6.76 -19.21
N VAL A 306 9.00 6.91 -17.90
CA VAL A 306 8.91 8.19 -17.19
C VAL A 306 10.05 9.13 -17.62
N ASP A 307 11.27 8.63 -17.77
CA ASP A 307 12.42 9.43 -18.22
C ASP A 307 12.27 9.91 -19.67
N GLU A 308 11.77 9.05 -20.56
CA GLU A 308 11.43 9.41 -21.93
C GLU A 308 10.32 10.48 -21.96
N THR A 309 9.25 10.28 -21.17
CA THR A 309 8.15 11.25 -21.08
C THR A 309 8.63 12.59 -20.49
N SER A 310 9.54 12.56 -19.52
CA SER A 310 10.14 13.76 -18.93
C SER A 310 10.91 14.58 -19.97
N THR A 311 11.69 13.90 -20.81
CA THR A 311 12.41 14.51 -21.93
C THR A 311 11.44 15.17 -22.92
N ALA A 312 10.38 14.45 -23.33
CA ALA A 312 9.36 14.99 -24.22
C ALA A 312 8.64 16.22 -23.63
N VAL A 313 8.35 16.22 -22.33
CA VAL A 313 7.75 17.37 -21.61
C VAL A 313 8.68 18.59 -21.58
N SER A 314 9.98 18.36 -21.44
CA SER A 314 10.99 19.43 -21.54
C SER A 314 11.02 20.06 -22.93
N GLU A 315 11.04 19.24 -23.98
CA GLU A 315 10.98 19.71 -25.38
C GLU A 315 9.69 20.48 -25.69
N ILE A 316 8.55 20.00 -25.19
CA ILE A 316 7.27 20.71 -25.30
C ILE A 316 7.35 22.07 -24.62
N SER A 317 7.97 22.16 -23.44
CA SER A 317 8.12 23.44 -22.72
C SER A 317 8.94 24.45 -23.52
N VAL A 318 10.06 24.03 -24.10
CA VAL A 318 10.89 24.88 -24.98
C VAL A 318 10.10 25.33 -26.21
N THR A 319 9.31 24.43 -26.80
CA THR A 319 8.48 24.73 -27.98
C THR A 319 7.40 25.77 -27.65
N ILE A 320 6.74 25.67 -26.50
CA ILE A 320 5.74 26.64 -26.03
C ILE A 320 6.36 28.03 -25.83
N GLU A 321 7.56 28.12 -25.27
CA GLU A 321 8.29 29.39 -25.13
C GLU A 321 8.65 30.00 -26.50
N GLN A 322 9.08 29.17 -27.45
CA GLN A 322 9.37 29.61 -28.80
C GLN A 322 8.11 30.12 -29.53
N VAL A 323 6.99 29.41 -29.40
CA VAL A 323 5.69 29.86 -29.94
C VAL A 323 5.31 31.21 -29.35
N THR A 324 5.45 31.38 -28.04
CA THR A 324 5.13 32.64 -27.36
C THR A 324 5.98 33.81 -27.88
N ARG A 325 7.30 33.62 -28.03
CA ARG A 325 8.18 34.63 -28.64
C ARG A 325 7.81 34.96 -30.09
N ASN A 326 7.41 33.95 -30.87
CA ASN A 326 6.96 34.16 -32.25
C ASN A 326 5.65 34.96 -32.30
N LEU A 327 4.74 34.78 -31.34
CA LEU A 327 3.50 35.56 -31.23
C LEU A 327 3.76 37.03 -30.89
N ASP A 328 4.73 37.31 -30.01
CA ASP A 328 5.14 38.70 -29.72
C ASP A 328 5.68 39.38 -30.98
N HIS A 329 6.54 38.68 -31.73
CA HIS A 329 7.06 39.19 -32.99
C HIS A 329 5.96 39.39 -34.05
N LEU A 330 5.03 38.44 -34.17
CA LEU A 330 3.88 38.54 -35.06
C LEU A 330 2.99 39.74 -34.71
N THR A 331 2.76 39.99 -33.42
CA THR A 331 2.01 41.16 -32.94
C THR A 331 2.68 42.46 -33.40
N GLY A 332 4.00 42.54 -33.32
CA GLY A 332 4.77 43.68 -33.85
C GLY A 332 4.59 43.87 -35.36
N ILE A 333 4.67 42.78 -36.14
CA ILE A 333 4.44 42.81 -37.59
C ILE A 333 3.03 43.29 -37.93
N VAL A 334 2.01 42.81 -37.20
CA VAL A 334 0.62 43.21 -37.42
C VAL A 334 0.43 44.71 -37.19
N LEU A 335 0.98 45.24 -36.09
CA LEU A 335 0.92 46.69 -35.80
C LEU A 335 1.63 47.53 -36.87
N GLN A 336 2.81 47.10 -37.30
CA GLN A 336 3.56 47.78 -38.35
C GLN A 336 2.81 47.73 -39.69
N SER A 337 2.20 46.59 -40.02
CA SER A 337 1.42 46.41 -41.24
C SER A 337 0.14 47.26 -41.22
N ALA A 338 -0.55 47.34 -40.08
CA ALA A 338 -1.70 48.22 -39.91
C ALA A 338 -1.33 49.71 -40.12
N SER A 339 -0.21 50.16 -39.55
CA SER A 339 0.29 51.52 -39.78
C SER A 339 0.66 51.78 -41.24
N ALA A 340 1.31 50.81 -41.90
CA ALA A 340 1.62 50.91 -43.33
C ALA A 340 0.34 51.00 -44.19
N MET A 341 -0.71 50.24 -43.86
CA MET A 341 -2.00 50.34 -44.55
C MET A 341 -2.66 51.72 -44.36
N GLU A 342 -2.56 52.32 -43.18
CA GLU A 342 -3.04 53.69 -42.94
C GLU A 342 -2.26 54.71 -43.79
N GLN A 343 -0.94 54.59 -43.88
CA GLN A 343 -0.12 55.44 -44.74
C GLN A 343 -0.47 55.27 -46.23
N ILE A 344 -0.72 54.04 -46.69
CA ILE A 344 -1.15 53.79 -48.07
C ILE A 344 -2.53 54.40 -48.31
N SER A 345 -3.47 54.27 -47.38
CA SER A 345 -4.80 54.89 -47.46
C SER A 345 -4.71 56.42 -47.66
N ASN A 346 -3.86 57.09 -46.88
CA ASN A 346 -3.60 58.53 -47.03
C ASN A 346 -2.97 58.87 -48.39
N THR A 347 -2.08 58.00 -48.88
CA THR A 347 -1.42 58.17 -50.19
C THR A 347 -2.43 58.02 -51.32
N ILE A 348 -3.32 57.03 -51.25
CA ILE A 348 -4.42 56.82 -52.21
C ILE A 348 -5.31 58.07 -52.28
N SER A 349 -5.72 58.63 -51.14
CA SER A 349 -6.51 59.87 -51.11
C SER A 349 -5.77 61.05 -51.75
N SER A 350 -4.47 61.16 -51.53
CA SER A 350 -3.63 62.21 -52.14
C SER A 350 -3.51 62.03 -53.67
N VAL A 351 -3.41 60.79 -54.15
CA VAL A 351 -3.38 60.45 -55.58
C VAL A 351 -4.74 60.75 -56.23
N GLU A 352 -5.85 60.39 -55.57
CA GLU A 352 -7.21 60.70 -56.04
C GLU A 352 -7.40 62.22 -56.22
N GLN A 353 -7.01 63.01 -55.21
CA GLN A 353 -7.06 64.46 -55.29
C GLN A 353 -6.18 65.01 -56.43
N SER A 354 -4.96 64.48 -56.58
CA SER A 354 -4.04 64.90 -57.63
C SER A 354 -4.55 64.57 -59.04
N ALA A 355 -5.19 63.41 -59.19
CA ALA A 355 -5.83 63.00 -60.44
C ALA A 355 -7.03 63.91 -60.77
N ALA A 356 -7.86 64.26 -59.79
CA ALA A 356 -8.97 65.19 -59.97
C ALA A 356 -8.50 66.59 -60.41
N ILE A 357 -7.46 67.13 -59.76
CA ILE A 357 -6.87 68.42 -60.14
C ILE A 357 -6.28 68.35 -61.56
N SER A 358 -5.57 67.27 -61.89
CA SER A 358 -4.97 67.08 -63.21
C SER A 358 -6.02 66.93 -64.31
N HIS A 359 -7.17 66.30 -64.01
CA HIS A 359 -8.31 66.21 -64.91
C HIS A 359 -8.89 67.60 -65.21
N GLU A 360 -9.12 68.40 -64.15
CA GLU A 360 -9.64 69.77 -64.29
C GLU A 360 -8.69 70.67 -65.09
N VAL A 361 -7.39 70.65 -64.78
CA VAL A 361 -6.38 71.40 -65.53
C VAL A 361 -6.34 70.98 -66.99
N SER A 362 -6.41 69.67 -67.28
CA SER A 362 -6.43 69.16 -68.65
C SER A 362 -7.69 69.60 -69.40
N SER A 363 -8.85 69.62 -68.72
CA SER A 363 -10.12 70.14 -69.25
C SER A 363 -10.02 71.63 -69.60
N GLN A 364 -9.43 72.44 -68.71
CA GLN A 364 -9.23 73.86 -68.98
C GLN A 364 -8.27 74.10 -70.17
N VAL A 365 -7.17 73.35 -70.26
CA VAL A 365 -6.24 73.45 -71.40
C VAL A 365 -6.93 73.05 -72.70
N LYS A 366 -7.77 72.01 -72.69
CA LYS A 366 -8.59 71.61 -73.84
C LYS A 366 -9.49 72.75 -74.30
N SER A 367 -10.22 73.39 -73.37
CA SER A 367 -11.11 74.52 -73.67
C SER A 367 -10.33 75.70 -74.25
N ASN A 368 -9.22 76.08 -73.63
CA ASN A 368 -8.38 77.21 -74.09
C ASN A 368 -7.77 76.93 -75.47
N ALA A 369 -7.35 75.70 -75.75
CA ALA A 369 -6.83 75.31 -77.05
C ALA A 369 -7.91 75.39 -78.14
N ASP A 370 -9.15 74.98 -77.84
CA ASP A 370 -10.27 75.06 -78.77
C ASP A 370 -10.66 76.51 -79.08
N GLU A 371 -10.77 77.35 -78.06
CA GLU A 371 -11.01 78.79 -78.22
C GLU A 371 -9.89 79.46 -79.03
N SER A 372 -8.62 79.17 -78.70
CA SER A 372 -7.48 79.70 -79.44
C SER A 372 -7.47 79.27 -80.91
N ARG A 373 -7.93 78.05 -81.21
CA ARG A 373 -8.06 77.57 -82.60
C ARG A 373 -9.10 78.38 -83.37
N ALA A 374 -10.22 78.72 -82.74
CA ALA A 374 -11.24 79.56 -83.35
C ALA A 374 -10.70 80.95 -83.68
N VAL A 375 -9.97 81.58 -82.75
CA VAL A 375 -9.33 82.90 -82.95
C VAL A 375 -8.29 82.86 -84.08
N VAL A 376 -7.47 81.80 -84.14
CA VAL A 376 -6.48 81.64 -85.22
C VAL A 376 -7.17 81.44 -86.57
N ALA A 377 -8.27 80.69 -86.63
CA ALA A 377 -9.05 80.52 -87.86
C ALA A 377 -9.60 81.87 -88.36
N GLU A 378 -10.21 82.66 -87.47
CA GLU A 378 -10.69 84.02 -87.79
C GLU A 378 -9.55 84.95 -88.26
N THR A 379 -8.36 84.81 -87.68
CA THR A 379 -7.17 85.56 -88.09
C THR A 379 -6.72 85.17 -89.49
N ILE A 380 -6.76 83.89 -89.85
CA ILE A 380 -6.43 83.39 -91.19
C ILE A 380 -7.44 83.92 -92.22
N ASP A 381 -8.73 83.89 -91.90
CA ASP A 381 -9.78 84.43 -92.76
C ASP A 381 -9.59 85.94 -93.01
N SER A 382 -9.29 86.70 -91.94
CA SER A 382 -8.97 88.13 -92.03
C SER A 382 -7.73 88.40 -92.91
N LEU A 383 -6.71 87.55 -92.83
CA LEU A 383 -5.53 87.65 -93.70
C LEU A 383 -5.85 87.34 -95.16
N ALA A 384 -6.78 86.43 -95.44
CA ALA A 384 -7.25 86.13 -96.80
C ALA A 384 -8.02 87.33 -97.40
N GLU A 385 -8.82 88.03 -96.59
CA GLU A 385 -9.46 89.29 -97.00
C GLU A 385 -8.42 90.38 -97.30
N ILE A 386 -7.41 90.54 -96.44
CA ILE A 386 -6.30 91.47 -96.68
C ILE A 386 -5.56 91.10 -97.97
N GLN A 387 -5.29 89.82 -98.21
CA GLN A 387 -4.65 89.35 -99.44
C GLN A 387 -5.43 89.79 -100.68
N THR A 388 -6.77 89.68 -100.64
CA THR A 388 -7.65 90.13 -101.72
C THR A 388 -7.56 91.64 -101.92
N SER A 389 -7.58 92.42 -100.84
CA SER A 389 -7.44 93.89 -100.89
C SER A 389 -6.08 94.35 -101.44
N VAL A 390 -5.00 93.65 -101.09
CA VAL A 390 -3.64 93.89 -101.61
C VAL A 390 -3.58 93.63 -103.13
N VAL A 391 -4.22 92.57 -103.62
CA VAL A 391 -4.30 92.28 -105.07
C VAL A 391 -5.07 93.38 -105.81
N LEU A 392 -6.24 93.79 -105.30
CA LEU A 392 -7.02 94.88 -105.91
C LEU A 392 -6.26 96.21 -105.92
N SER A 393 -5.51 96.50 -104.84
CA SER A 393 -4.67 97.69 -104.75
C SER A 393 -3.52 97.66 -105.77
N TYR A 394 -2.88 96.50 -105.96
CA TYR A 394 -1.84 96.31 -106.97
C TYR A 394 -2.36 96.60 -108.39
N GLU A 395 -3.55 96.09 -108.72
CA GLU A 395 -4.20 96.32 -110.02
C GLU A 395 -4.58 97.79 -110.21
N ALA A 396 -5.07 98.47 -109.17
CA ALA A 396 -5.38 99.90 -109.23
C ALA A 396 -4.14 100.76 -109.51
N ILE A 397 -3.00 100.49 -108.84
CA ILE A 397 -1.75 101.20 -109.06
C ILE A 397 -1.16 100.91 -110.44
N THR A 398 -1.28 99.67 -110.92
CA THR A 398 -0.84 99.29 -112.26
C THR A 398 -1.63 100.08 -113.33
N ARG A 399 -2.96 100.17 -113.19
CA ARG A 399 -3.81 101.00 -114.06
C ARG A 399 -3.47 102.49 -113.97
N LEU A 400 -3.14 103.01 -112.79
CA LEU A 400 -2.69 104.39 -112.63
C LEU A 400 -1.37 104.65 -113.38
N SER A 401 -0.42 103.71 -113.29
CA SER A 401 0.85 103.79 -114.02
C SER A 401 0.65 103.77 -115.54
N GLU A 402 -0.21 102.88 -116.05
CA GLU A 402 -0.58 102.83 -117.47
C GLU A 402 -1.26 104.13 -117.95
N ASN A 403 -2.22 104.64 -117.18
CA ASN A 403 -2.89 105.91 -117.52
C ASN A 403 -1.93 107.10 -117.47
N SER A 404 -1.00 107.13 -116.52
CA SER A 404 0.01 108.19 -116.42
C SER A 404 0.95 108.18 -117.63
N ASN A 405 1.38 107.00 -118.10
CA ASN A 405 2.17 106.87 -119.32
C ASN A 405 1.37 107.32 -120.57
N ARG A 406 0.06 107.03 -120.63
CA ARG A 406 -0.80 107.55 -121.71
C ARG A 406 -0.88 109.08 -121.69
N ILE A 407 -0.98 109.69 -120.51
CA ILE A 407 -0.99 111.16 -120.36
C ILE A 407 0.36 111.74 -120.77
N GLU A 408 1.48 111.14 -120.36
CA GLU A 408 2.84 111.55 -120.77
C GLU A 408 2.97 111.64 -122.30
N ASN A 409 2.50 110.60 -123.00
CA ASN A 409 2.48 110.58 -124.47
C ASN A 409 1.64 111.72 -125.07
N ILE A 410 0.47 112.02 -124.49
CA ILE A 410 -0.38 113.13 -124.94
C ILE A 410 0.32 114.47 -124.70
N VAL A 411 0.91 114.68 -123.51
CA VAL A 411 1.63 115.91 -123.15
C VAL A 411 2.83 116.14 -124.07
N ASN A 412 3.56 115.08 -124.43
CA ASN A 412 4.65 115.14 -125.41
C ASN A 412 4.16 115.62 -126.79
N VAL A 413 3.02 115.10 -127.27
CA VAL A 413 2.39 115.57 -128.52
C VAL A 413 1.98 117.04 -128.41
N ILE A 414 1.41 117.47 -127.29
CA ILE A 414 1.02 118.89 -127.07
C ILE A 414 2.27 119.77 -127.06
N ASN A 415 3.35 119.37 -126.39
CA ASN A 415 4.61 120.10 -126.37
C ASN A 415 5.20 120.24 -127.79
N ASP A 416 5.15 119.18 -128.60
CA ASP A 416 5.58 119.22 -129.99
C ASP A 416 4.71 120.14 -130.86
N ILE A 417 3.38 120.10 -130.70
CA ILE A 417 2.46 121.04 -131.36
C ILE A 417 2.81 122.47 -130.94
N THR A 418 3.02 122.70 -129.65
CA THR A 418 3.30 124.02 -129.08
C THR A 418 4.62 124.60 -129.60
N LYS A 419 5.68 123.78 -129.71
CA LYS A 419 6.94 124.16 -130.35
C LYS A 419 6.74 124.53 -131.82
N ARG A 420 5.94 123.75 -132.56
CA ARG A 420 5.60 124.06 -133.97
C ARG A 420 4.80 125.35 -134.09
N THR A 421 3.81 125.58 -133.21
CA THR A 421 3.00 126.79 -133.17
C THR A 421 3.84 128.02 -132.82
N ASN A 422 4.77 127.91 -131.87
CA ASN A 422 5.73 128.97 -131.56
C ASN A 422 6.62 129.33 -132.76
N LEU A 423 7.10 128.34 -133.51
CA LEU A 423 7.88 128.56 -134.74
C LEU A 423 7.04 129.19 -135.85
N LEU A 424 5.79 128.73 -136.04
CA LEU A 424 4.85 129.32 -137.01
C LEU A 424 4.50 130.77 -136.65
N ALA A 425 4.24 131.04 -135.37
CA ALA A 425 3.95 132.36 -134.85
C ALA A 425 5.16 133.30 -135.00
N LEU A 426 6.37 132.81 -134.71
CA LEU A 426 7.61 133.57 -134.95
C LEU A 426 7.78 133.91 -136.43
N ASN A 427 7.58 132.96 -137.33
CA ASN A 427 7.63 133.20 -138.78
C ASN A 427 6.57 134.22 -139.21
N ALA A 428 5.34 134.14 -138.67
CA ALA A 428 4.28 135.08 -138.94
C ALA A 428 4.59 136.50 -138.41
N SER A 429 5.17 136.63 -137.20
CA SER A 429 5.62 137.90 -136.63
C SER A 429 6.73 138.54 -137.49
N ILE A 430 7.67 137.73 -138.01
CA ILE A 430 8.73 138.20 -138.90
C ILE A 430 8.14 138.72 -140.22
N ILE A 431 7.24 137.96 -140.85
CA ILE A 431 6.58 138.36 -142.12
C ILE A 431 5.72 139.63 -141.91
N ALA A 432 5.01 139.72 -140.79
CA ALA A 432 4.22 140.89 -140.42
C ALA A 432 5.09 142.14 -140.20
N ALA A 433 6.27 142.00 -139.60
CA ALA A 433 7.26 143.07 -139.49
C ALA A 433 7.83 143.47 -140.86
N GLN A 434 8.02 142.51 -141.76
CA GLN A 434 8.48 142.73 -143.15
C GLN A 434 7.45 143.50 -143.99
N ALA A 435 6.16 143.33 -143.74
CA ALA A 435 5.07 143.99 -144.47
C ALA A 435 4.79 145.46 -144.04
N GLY A 436 5.56 146.00 -143.09
CA GLY A 436 5.47 147.42 -142.69
C GLY A 436 4.11 147.79 -142.07
N GLU A 437 3.55 148.95 -142.47
CA GLU A 437 2.27 149.44 -141.91
C GLU A 437 1.08 148.50 -142.16
N TYR A 438 1.07 147.77 -143.29
CA TYR A 438 -0.02 146.83 -143.63
C TYR A 438 0.02 145.53 -142.80
N GLY A 439 1.15 145.19 -142.18
CA GLY A 439 1.33 143.98 -141.37
C GLY A 439 1.10 144.16 -139.87
N LYS A 440 0.92 145.40 -139.40
CA LYS A 440 0.93 145.76 -137.97
C LYS A 440 -0.12 145.00 -137.14
N SER A 441 -1.36 144.88 -137.65
CA SER A 441 -2.43 144.12 -136.99
C SER A 441 -2.16 142.60 -136.97
N PHE A 442 -1.53 142.05 -138.00
CA PHE A 442 -1.14 140.64 -138.05
C PHE A 442 0.04 140.33 -137.12
N GLY A 443 0.99 141.27 -136.97
CA GLY A 443 2.14 141.12 -136.08
C GLY A 443 1.76 141.04 -134.61
N VAL A 444 0.76 141.84 -134.18
CA VAL A 444 0.24 141.76 -132.80
C VAL A 444 -0.39 140.39 -132.52
N VAL A 445 -1.19 139.86 -133.45
CA VAL A 445 -1.80 138.53 -133.30
C VAL A 445 -0.73 137.43 -133.30
N ALA A 446 0.28 137.52 -134.16
CA ALA A 446 1.36 136.55 -134.21
C ALA A 446 2.21 136.55 -132.92
N GLU A 447 2.49 137.71 -132.33
CA GLU A 447 3.20 137.79 -131.04
C GLU A 447 2.37 137.29 -129.86
N GLU A 448 1.05 137.50 -129.89
CA GLU A 448 0.13 136.93 -128.90
C GLU A 448 0.10 135.39 -129.00
N ILE A 449 0.02 134.83 -130.21
CA ILE A 449 0.10 133.37 -130.43
C ILE A 449 1.45 132.81 -129.97
N ARG A 450 2.54 133.56 -130.19
CA ARG A 450 3.89 133.18 -129.72
C ARG A 450 3.95 133.11 -128.20
N THR A 451 3.40 134.13 -127.54
CA THR A 451 3.33 134.21 -126.07
C THR A 451 2.47 133.08 -125.49
N LEU A 452 1.28 132.83 -126.06
CA LEU A 452 0.42 131.70 -125.68
C LEU A 452 1.12 130.36 -125.89
N SER A 453 1.88 130.20 -126.97
CA SER A 453 2.64 128.97 -127.23
C SER A 453 3.76 128.78 -126.20
N LEU A 454 4.54 129.81 -125.87
CA LEU A 454 5.56 129.70 -124.82
C LEU A 454 4.96 129.39 -123.45
N GLN A 455 3.83 130.01 -123.10
CA GLN A 455 3.11 129.74 -121.86
C GLN A 455 2.55 128.31 -121.84
N THR A 456 1.97 127.84 -122.95
CA THR A 456 1.51 126.44 -123.10
C THR A 456 2.67 125.47 -122.96
N GLY A 457 3.85 125.80 -123.52
CA GLY A 457 5.05 124.98 -123.43
C GLY A 457 5.56 124.85 -122.00
N HIS A 458 5.57 125.96 -121.25
CA HIS A 458 5.89 125.96 -119.82
C HIS A 458 4.92 125.06 -119.03
N SER A 459 3.61 125.25 -119.22
CA SER A 459 2.60 124.42 -118.54
C SER A 459 2.70 122.94 -118.92
N THR A 460 2.99 122.60 -120.18
CA THR A 460 3.24 121.20 -120.55
C THR A 460 4.46 120.61 -119.85
N SER A 461 5.53 121.40 -119.66
CA SER A 461 6.73 120.95 -118.93
C SER A 461 6.44 120.72 -117.45
N GLU A 462 5.63 121.58 -116.82
CA GLU A 462 5.17 121.38 -115.44
C GLU A 462 4.31 120.11 -115.33
N ILE A 463 3.39 119.88 -116.28
CA ILE A 463 2.58 118.66 -116.32
C ILE A 463 3.47 117.42 -116.50
N THR A 464 4.49 117.45 -117.37
CA THR A 464 5.44 116.34 -117.53
C THR A 464 6.12 116.01 -116.19
N SER A 465 6.60 117.01 -115.46
CA SER A 465 7.24 116.79 -114.15
C SER A 465 6.28 116.17 -113.13
N ILE A 466 5.01 116.59 -113.10
CA ILE A 466 3.97 115.98 -112.24
C ILE A 466 3.73 114.52 -112.64
N ILE A 467 3.67 114.20 -113.93
CA ILE A 467 3.46 112.83 -114.41
C ILE A 467 4.66 111.93 -114.06
N GLU A 468 5.89 112.41 -114.21
CA GLU A 468 7.10 111.69 -113.80
C GLU A 468 7.10 111.40 -112.29
N GLN A 469 6.66 112.35 -111.47
CA GLN A 469 6.48 112.15 -110.03
C GLN A 469 5.41 111.10 -109.73
N ILE A 470 4.22 111.18 -110.36
CA ILE A 470 3.15 110.19 -110.19
C ILE A 470 3.61 108.79 -110.60
N MET A 471 4.38 108.66 -111.69
CA MET A 471 4.92 107.37 -112.13
C MET A 471 5.93 106.80 -111.13
N THR A 472 6.80 107.65 -110.56
CA THR A 472 7.78 107.26 -109.54
C THR A 472 7.10 106.81 -108.25
N GLU A 473 6.11 107.57 -107.79
CA GLU A 473 5.29 107.24 -106.62
C GLU A 473 4.49 105.95 -106.85
N SER A 474 3.88 105.78 -108.04
CA SER A 474 3.16 104.56 -108.41
C SER A 474 4.06 103.33 -108.41
N LYS A 475 5.28 103.44 -108.95
CA LYS A 475 6.27 102.34 -108.93
C LYS A 475 6.68 101.97 -107.51
N THR A 476 6.92 102.97 -106.67
CA THR A 476 7.25 102.77 -105.26
C THR A 476 6.10 102.09 -104.51
N ALA A 477 4.87 102.54 -104.73
CA ALA A 477 3.69 101.96 -104.13
C ALA A 477 3.43 100.52 -104.60
N ALA A 478 3.63 100.21 -105.89
CA ALA A 478 3.55 98.84 -106.41
C ALA A 478 4.58 97.89 -105.78
N SER A 479 5.81 98.38 -105.57
CA SER A 479 6.86 97.63 -104.85
C SER A 479 6.46 97.35 -103.41
N ASN A 480 5.93 98.35 -102.69
CA ASN A 480 5.46 98.18 -101.31
C ASN A 480 4.31 97.18 -101.22
N ILE A 481 3.33 97.25 -102.12
CA ILE A 481 2.20 96.30 -102.18
C ILE A 481 2.70 94.87 -102.46
N THR A 482 3.71 94.71 -103.32
CA THR A 482 4.32 93.39 -103.60
C THR A 482 5.00 92.84 -102.35
N ALA A 483 5.71 93.67 -101.60
CA ALA A 483 6.29 93.27 -100.31
C ALA A 483 5.21 92.89 -99.29
N THR A 484 4.13 93.68 -99.20
CA THR A 484 2.98 93.39 -98.33
C THR A 484 2.31 92.06 -98.68
N LYS A 485 2.16 91.73 -99.97
CA LYS A 485 1.65 90.42 -100.41
C LYS A 485 2.45 89.26 -99.82
N GLY A 486 3.78 89.36 -99.85
CA GLY A 486 4.68 88.35 -99.26
C GLY A 486 4.52 88.23 -97.75
N LEU A 487 4.37 89.35 -97.04
CA LEU A 487 4.14 89.37 -95.59
C LEU A 487 2.80 88.72 -95.20
N VAL A 488 1.73 89.00 -95.96
CA VAL A 488 0.41 88.40 -95.72
C VAL A 488 0.44 86.89 -95.96
N GLN A 489 1.07 86.42 -97.03
CA GLN A 489 1.22 84.99 -97.31
C GLN A 489 1.98 84.27 -96.17
N ARG A 490 3.07 84.86 -95.69
CA ARG A 490 3.80 84.35 -94.52
C ARG A 490 2.93 84.35 -93.26
N GLY A 491 2.07 85.35 -93.08
CA GLY A 491 1.10 85.40 -91.98
C GLY A 491 0.12 84.22 -92.00
N VAL A 492 -0.40 83.88 -93.18
CA VAL A 492 -1.30 82.72 -93.37
C VAL A 492 -0.58 81.40 -93.06
N GLU A 493 0.65 81.23 -93.56
CA GLU A 493 1.47 80.04 -93.27
C GLU A 493 1.72 79.87 -91.76
N LEU A 494 2.06 80.96 -91.05
CA LEU A 494 2.27 80.96 -89.61
C LEU A 494 0.97 80.67 -88.84
N GLY A 495 -0.15 81.25 -89.28
CA GLY A 495 -1.48 80.98 -88.73
C GLY A 495 -1.84 79.49 -88.82
N ASN A 496 -1.68 78.88 -89.99
CA ASN A 496 -1.93 77.44 -90.20
C ASN A 496 -1.06 76.57 -89.28
N SER A 497 0.25 76.84 -89.19
CA SER A 497 1.16 76.11 -88.30
C SER A 497 0.79 76.26 -86.82
N THR A 498 0.34 77.45 -86.41
CA THR A 498 -0.17 77.70 -85.06
C THR A 498 -1.45 76.89 -84.79
N GLY A 499 -2.37 76.85 -85.76
CA GLY A 499 -3.59 76.04 -85.68
C GLY A 499 -3.33 74.55 -85.53
N GLU A 500 -2.35 73.99 -86.25
CA GLU A 500 -1.91 72.60 -86.11
C GLU A 500 -1.34 72.31 -84.72
N THR A 501 -0.51 73.23 -84.20
CA THR A 501 0.07 73.10 -82.85
C THR A 501 -1.01 73.10 -81.77
N LEU A 502 -1.99 74.00 -81.88
CA LEU A 502 -3.12 74.05 -80.95
C LEU A 502 -4.01 72.81 -81.04
N LYS A 503 -4.19 72.23 -82.23
CA LYS A 503 -4.87 70.94 -82.40
C LYS A 503 -4.12 69.82 -81.65
N ALA A 504 -2.81 69.75 -81.78
CA ALA A 504 -2.01 68.78 -81.05
C ALA A 504 -2.10 68.96 -79.52
N ILE A 505 -2.19 70.21 -79.02
CA ILE A 505 -2.43 70.49 -77.60
C ILE A 505 -3.81 69.98 -77.17
N PHE A 506 -4.86 70.27 -77.96
CA PHE A 506 -6.22 69.78 -77.69
C PHE A 506 -6.26 68.25 -77.58
N ASP A 507 -5.70 67.53 -78.56
CA ASP A 507 -5.69 66.07 -78.59
C ASP A 507 -4.92 65.48 -77.39
N ARG A 508 -3.79 66.09 -77.01
CA ARG A 508 -3.02 65.69 -75.82
C ARG A 508 -3.76 65.94 -74.51
N SER A 509 -4.51 67.04 -74.41
CA SER A 509 -5.35 67.32 -73.24
C SER A 509 -6.46 66.27 -73.09
N VAL A 510 -7.10 65.86 -74.19
CA VAL A 510 -8.10 64.77 -74.17
C VAL A 510 -7.47 63.46 -73.69
N CYS A 511 -6.28 63.12 -74.19
CA CYS A 511 -5.55 61.92 -73.74
C CYS A 511 -5.21 61.99 -72.23
N SER A 512 -4.77 63.16 -71.74
CA SER A 512 -4.49 63.38 -70.31
C SER A 512 -5.76 63.21 -69.44
N MET A 513 -6.91 63.67 -69.94
CA MET A 513 -8.20 63.45 -69.26
C MET A 513 -8.57 61.96 -69.17
N ASP A 514 -8.34 61.18 -70.22
CA ASP A 514 -8.57 59.74 -70.21
C ASP A 514 -7.63 59.01 -69.22
N MET A 515 -6.35 59.36 -69.23
CA MET A 515 -5.36 58.82 -68.28
C MET A 515 -5.75 59.12 -66.81
N THR A 516 -6.19 60.34 -66.51
CA THR A 516 -6.62 60.70 -65.15
C THR A 516 -7.87 59.94 -64.71
N GLN A 517 -8.78 59.63 -65.64
CA GLN A 517 -9.92 58.76 -65.37
C GLN A 517 -9.50 57.31 -65.08
N GLN A 518 -8.53 56.77 -65.82
CA GLN A 518 -7.96 55.45 -65.54
C GLN A 518 -7.25 55.41 -64.18
N ILE A 519 -6.51 56.47 -63.83
CA ILE A 519 -5.88 56.61 -62.49
C ILE A 519 -6.95 56.59 -61.40
N LYS A 520 -8.06 57.32 -61.58
CA LYS A 520 -9.17 57.30 -60.61
C LYS A 520 -9.69 55.89 -60.37
N GLN A 521 -9.99 55.14 -61.44
CA GLN A 521 -10.46 53.76 -61.33
C GLN A 521 -9.45 52.86 -60.59
N ALA A 522 -8.17 52.92 -60.98
CA ALA A 522 -7.12 52.16 -60.32
C ALA A 522 -6.99 52.51 -58.83
N THR A 523 -7.19 53.79 -58.48
CA THR A 523 -7.12 54.28 -57.09
C THR A 523 -8.31 53.76 -56.26
N GLU A 524 -9.52 53.68 -56.84
CA GLU A 524 -10.69 53.07 -56.19
C GLU A 524 -10.46 51.56 -55.91
N GLU A 525 -9.91 50.82 -56.88
CA GLU A 525 -9.55 49.40 -56.71
C GLU A 525 -8.47 49.19 -55.64
N GLN A 526 -7.47 50.09 -55.60
CA GLN A 526 -6.45 50.08 -54.55
C GLN A 526 -7.04 50.37 -53.17
N ALA A 527 -7.98 51.31 -53.05
CA ALA A 527 -8.64 51.63 -51.79
C ALA A 527 -9.38 50.41 -51.21
N MET A 528 -10.11 49.69 -52.07
CA MET A 528 -10.77 48.43 -51.68
C MET A 528 -9.76 47.38 -51.22
N SER A 529 -8.64 47.24 -51.92
CA SER A 529 -7.58 46.28 -51.59
C SER A 529 -6.92 46.60 -50.24
N VAL A 530 -6.62 47.86 -49.97
CA VAL A 530 -6.08 48.31 -48.67
C VAL A 530 -7.05 48.02 -47.54
N HIS A 531 -8.34 48.26 -47.75
CA HIS A 531 -9.37 47.96 -46.74
C HIS A 531 -9.42 46.45 -46.43
N LEU A 532 -9.33 45.59 -47.44
CA LEU A 532 -9.30 44.14 -47.26
C LEU A 532 -8.04 43.68 -46.50
N VAL A 533 -6.87 44.26 -46.80
CA VAL A 533 -5.63 43.95 -46.09
C VAL A 533 -5.71 44.42 -44.64
N ALA A 534 -6.23 45.62 -44.38
CA ALA A 534 -6.44 46.12 -43.02
C ALA A 534 -7.36 45.19 -42.21
N LYS A 535 -8.47 44.73 -42.82
CA LYS A 535 -9.36 43.75 -42.19
C LYS A 535 -8.66 42.43 -41.88
N SER A 536 -7.83 41.94 -42.82
CA SER A 536 -7.04 40.74 -42.62
C SER A 536 -6.03 40.89 -41.47
N MET A 537 -5.47 42.09 -41.26
CA MET A 537 -4.59 42.36 -40.11
C MET A 537 -5.34 42.33 -38.78
N GLU A 538 -6.58 42.83 -38.71
CA GLU A 538 -7.44 42.68 -37.54
C GLU A 538 -7.70 41.21 -37.21
N ASP A 539 -8.02 40.40 -38.23
CA ASP A 539 -8.30 38.98 -38.06
C ASP A 539 -7.06 38.20 -37.60
N ILE A 540 -5.87 38.53 -38.15
CA ILE A 540 -4.58 37.97 -37.68
C ILE A 540 -4.30 38.39 -36.23
N SER A 541 -4.60 39.64 -35.84
CA SER A 541 -4.44 40.10 -34.46
C SER A 541 -5.32 39.30 -33.48
N ALA A 542 -6.59 39.09 -33.83
CA ALA A 542 -7.51 38.28 -33.06
C ALA A 542 -7.03 36.83 -32.93
N MET A 543 -6.57 36.23 -34.04
CA MET A 543 -5.99 34.88 -34.05
C MET A 543 -4.73 34.79 -33.18
N THR A 544 -3.84 35.76 -33.26
CA THR A 544 -2.62 35.83 -32.44
C THR A 544 -2.97 35.83 -30.95
N THR A 545 -4.00 36.59 -30.56
CA THR A 545 -4.50 36.64 -29.17
C THR A 545 -5.05 35.28 -28.72
N GLN A 546 -5.78 34.58 -29.59
CA GLN A 546 -6.29 33.24 -29.30
C GLN A 546 -5.16 32.21 -29.15
N ILE A 547 -4.15 32.24 -30.02
CA ILE A 547 -2.99 31.35 -29.93
C ILE A 547 -2.18 31.64 -28.65
N PHE A 548 -2.07 32.91 -28.25
CA PHE A 548 -1.42 33.28 -26.99
C PHE A 548 -2.12 32.66 -25.76
N ALA A 549 -3.45 32.72 -25.72
CA ALA A 549 -4.24 32.08 -24.67
C ALA A 549 -4.04 30.56 -24.66
N ALA A 550 -4.09 29.92 -25.84
CA ALA A 550 -3.87 28.49 -25.99
C ALA A 550 -2.45 28.07 -25.55
N SER A 551 -1.42 28.83 -25.93
CA SER A 551 -0.02 28.61 -25.51
C SER A 551 0.13 28.72 -23.99
N THR A 552 -0.56 29.68 -23.37
CA THR A 552 -0.57 29.86 -21.92
C THR A 552 -1.19 28.65 -21.21
N ASP A 553 -2.32 28.15 -21.71
CA ASP A 553 -2.98 26.96 -21.14
C ASP A 553 -2.17 25.69 -21.37
N GLN A 554 -1.52 25.55 -22.54
CA GLN A 554 -0.58 24.46 -22.80
C GLN A 554 0.59 24.50 -21.82
N SER A 555 1.15 25.68 -21.51
CA SER A 555 2.21 25.82 -20.50
C SER A 555 1.76 25.32 -19.12
N LYS A 556 0.52 25.63 -18.70
CA LYS A 556 -0.04 25.14 -17.43
C LYS A 556 -0.19 23.62 -17.45
N ALA A 557 -0.72 23.06 -18.54
CA ALA A 557 -0.89 21.62 -18.70
C ALA A 557 0.46 20.89 -18.64
N THR A 558 1.46 21.37 -19.37
CA THR A 558 2.82 20.81 -19.37
C THR A 558 3.46 20.83 -17.98
N ARG A 559 3.28 21.91 -17.20
CA ARG A 559 3.74 21.94 -15.79
C ARG A 559 3.02 20.91 -14.92
N SER A 560 1.73 20.66 -15.16
CA SER A 560 0.99 19.63 -14.42
C SER A 560 1.47 18.21 -14.77
N ILE A 561 1.78 17.97 -16.05
CA ILE A 561 2.36 16.70 -16.51
C ILE A 561 3.74 16.51 -15.87
N ALA A 562 4.60 17.54 -15.89
CA ALA A 562 5.92 17.49 -15.25
C ALA A 562 5.85 17.09 -13.77
N ARG A 563 4.90 17.64 -13.00
CA ARG A 563 4.68 17.22 -11.60
C ARG A 563 4.20 15.77 -11.49
N SER A 564 3.33 15.34 -12.38
CA SER A 564 2.80 13.96 -12.39
C SER A 564 3.91 12.95 -12.69
N ILE A 565 4.84 13.28 -13.58
CA ILE A 565 6.03 12.50 -13.89
C ILE A 565 6.89 12.30 -12.64
N GLU A 566 7.14 13.38 -11.87
CA GLU A 566 7.92 13.28 -10.63
C GLU A 566 7.25 12.36 -9.61
N THR A 567 5.92 12.47 -9.43
CA THR A 567 5.18 11.58 -8.54
C THR A 567 5.21 10.12 -8.99
N ILE A 568 5.11 9.85 -10.30
CA ILE A 568 5.21 8.48 -10.83
C ILE A 568 6.62 7.93 -10.62
N LYS A 569 7.66 8.77 -10.77
CA LYS A 569 9.05 8.41 -10.52
C LYS A 569 9.26 7.98 -9.07
N GLU A 570 8.74 8.74 -8.11
CA GLU A 570 8.77 8.40 -6.69
C GLU A 570 8.05 7.07 -6.40
N MET A 571 6.83 6.89 -6.92
CA MET A 571 6.06 5.64 -6.75
C MET A 571 6.76 4.42 -7.34
N ALA A 572 7.40 4.57 -8.50
CA ALA A 572 8.15 3.48 -9.14
C ALA A 572 9.38 3.10 -8.29
N HIS A 573 10.08 4.08 -7.73
CA HIS A 573 11.17 3.83 -6.78
C HIS A 573 10.70 3.09 -5.52
N GLU A 574 9.62 3.55 -4.88
CA GLU A 574 9.06 2.89 -3.69
C GLU A 574 8.62 1.45 -4.00
N MET A 575 8.10 1.19 -5.20
CA MET A 575 7.69 -0.14 -5.63
C MET A 575 8.88 -1.10 -5.80
N VAL A 576 10.01 -0.62 -6.34
CA VAL A 576 11.26 -1.40 -6.42
C VAL A 576 11.78 -1.72 -5.01
N ASP A 577 11.81 -0.74 -4.11
CA ASP A 577 12.27 -0.96 -2.73
C ASP A 577 11.35 -1.93 -1.98
N SER A 578 10.03 -1.77 -2.12
CA SER A 578 9.04 -2.64 -1.46
C SER A 578 9.10 -4.08 -1.96
N THR A 579 9.29 -4.29 -3.28
CA THR A 579 9.46 -5.64 -3.84
C THR A 579 10.76 -6.28 -3.41
N SER A 580 11.85 -5.51 -3.31
CA SER A 580 13.11 -6.00 -2.73
C SER A 580 12.92 -6.47 -1.28
N HIS A 581 12.17 -5.73 -0.46
CA HIS A 581 11.82 -6.14 0.90
C HIS A 581 10.95 -7.40 0.92
N GLN A 582 9.95 -7.52 0.03
CA GLN A 582 9.11 -8.73 -0.06
C GLN A 582 9.91 -9.98 -0.42
N VAL A 583 10.90 -9.87 -1.30
CA VAL A 583 11.80 -10.98 -1.62
C VAL A 583 12.65 -11.36 -0.39
N GLU A 584 13.18 -10.38 0.34
CA GLU A 584 13.94 -10.65 1.56
C GLU A 584 13.07 -11.32 2.64
N ASP A 585 11.86 -10.82 2.84
CA ASP A 585 10.89 -11.38 3.79
C ASP A 585 10.45 -12.79 3.36
N GLY A 586 10.24 -13.01 2.06
CA GLY A 586 9.99 -14.34 1.49
C GLY A 586 11.12 -15.32 1.82
N LEU A 587 12.39 -14.92 1.63
CA LEU A 587 13.55 -15.74 1.99
C LEU A 587 13.67 -16.00 3.50
N ARG A 588 13.24 -15.05 4.35
CA ARG A 588 13.17 -15.26 5.80
C ARG A 588 12.07 -16.26 6.15
N ILE A 589 10.88 -16.11 5.57
CA ILE A 589 9.76 -17.03 5.78
C ILE A 589 10.15 -18.43 5.30
N SER A 590 10.77 -18.57 4.12
CA SER A 590 11.25 -19.85 3.61
C SER A 590 12.17 -20.56 4.62
N ARG A 591 13.15 -19.85 5.20
CA ARG A 591 14.03 -20.41 6.23
C ARG A 591 13.29 -20.80 7.51
N ILE A 592 12.29 -20.02 7.91
CA ILE A 592 11.45 -20.34 9.08
C ILE A 592 10.60 -21.57 8.80
N VAL A 593 9.99 -21.67 7.61
CA VAL A 593 9.18 -22.81 7.18
C VAL A 593 10.01 -24.08 7.14
N GLU A 594 11.23 -24.02 6.60
CA GLU A 594 12.16 -25.14 6.55
C GLU A 594 12.59 -25.57 7.96
N ALA A 595 12.89 -24.63 8.85
CA ALA A 595 13.22 -24.91 10.25
C ALA A 595 12.05 -25.52 11.04
N VAL A 596 10.84 -24.98 10.87
CA VAL A 596 9.61 -25.50 11.50
C VAL A 596 9.28 -26.88 10.91
N GLY A 597 9.40 -27.06 9.61
CA GLY A 597 9.20 -28.36 8.95
C GLY A 597 10.15 -29.43 9.49
N GLY A 598 11.43 -29.08 9.67
CA GLY A 598 12.42 -29.95 10.32
C GLY A 598 12.06 -30.29 11.76
N MET A 599 11.70 -29.29 12.57
CA MET A 599 11.32 -29.47 13.97
C MET A 599 10.05 -30.32 14.12
N VAL A 600 9.05 -30.09 13.27
CA VAL A 600 7.80 -30.87 13.25
C VAL A 600 8.09 -32.32 12.85
N LYS A 601 8.96 -32.55 11.87
CA LYS A 601 9.38 -33.90 11.48
C LYS A 601 10.06 -34.62 12.64
N GLU A 602 11.02 -33.99 13.31
CA GLU A 602 11.72 -34.55 14.47
C GLU A 602 10.76 -34.81 15.65
N MET A 603 9.78 -33.93 15.86
CA MET A 603 8.74 -34.12 16.87
C MET A 603 7.87 -35.36 16.59
N PHE A 604 7.46 -35.55 15.33
CA PHE A 604 6.69 -36.74 14.92
C PHE A 604 7.51 -38.02 15.02
N ASP A 605 8.78 -38.01 14.61
CA ASP A 605 9.66 -39.17 14.71
C ASP A 605 9.93 -39.57 16.18
N ASN A 606 10.12 -38.58 17.07
CA ASN A 606 10.22 -38.82 18.51
C ASN A 606 8.91 -39.35 19.11
N MET A 607 7.76 -38.88 18.64
CA MET A 607 6.47 -39.39 19.10
C MET A 607 6.23 -40.83 18.67
N GLU A 608 6.61 -41.19 17.45
CA GLU A 608 6.53 -42.56 16.94
C GLU A 608 7.41 -43.50 17.80
N THR A 609 8.63 -43.07 18.10
CA THR A 609 9.54 -43.78 19.01
C THR A 609 8.93 -43.93 20.42
N ARG A 610 8.32 -42.88 20.97
CA ARG A 610 7.65 -42.93 22.28
C ARG A 610 6.41 -43.82 22.29
N ARG A 611 5.66 -43.89 21.18
CA ARG A 611 4.53 -44.79 21.03
C ARG A 611 5.00 -46.24 21.10
N ASP A 612 6.07 -46.57 20.38
CA ASP A 612 6.63 -47.92 20.37
C ASP A 612 7.17 -48.32 21.75
N GLN A 613 7.88 -47.43 22.43
CA GLN A 613 8.30 -47.62 23.83
C GLN A 613 7.10 -47.82 24.77
N SER A 614 6.04 -47.04 24.59
CA SER A 614 4.83 -47.15 25.39
C SER A 614 4.11 -48.48 25.15
N ALA A 615 4.03 -48.93 23.90
CA ALA A 615 3.45 -50.23 23.55
C ALA A 615 4.24 -51.39 24.17
N GLU A 616 5.56 -51.27 24.28
CA GLU A 616 6.41 -52.27 24.94
C GLU A 616 6.15 -52.32 26.46
N VAL A 617 6.02 -51.16 27.11
CA VAL A 617 5.64 -51.08 28.54
C VAL A 617 4.24 -51.67 28.78
N ILE A 618 3.28 -51.41 27.89
CA ILE A 618 1.92 -52.01 27.97
C ILE A 618 2.00 -53.53 27.88
N LYS A 619 2.79 -54.05 26.94
CA LYS A 619 3.00 -55.49 26.76
C LYS A 619 3.66 -56.14 27.99
N GLU A 620 4.59 -55.43 28.62
CA GLU A 620 5.26 -55.88 29.86
C GLU A 620 4.28 -55.91 31.04
N LEU A 621 3.43 -54.88 31.17
CA LEU A 621 2.35 -54.82 32.16
C LEU A 621 1.29 -55.92 31.96
N GLU A 622 0.91 -56.22 30.71
CA GLU A 622 0.03 -57.34 30.39
C GLU A 622 0.67 -58.70 30.74
N SER A 623 1.98 -58.84 30.55
CA SER A 623 2.71 -60.06 30.94
C SER A 623 2.71 -60.27 32.46
N LEU A 624 2.88 -59.21 33.25
CA LEU A 624 2.78 -59.23 34.71
C LEU A 624 1.35 -59.56 35.18
N ARG A 625 0.34 -59.14 34.41
CA ARG A 625 -1.07 -59.50 34.63
C ARG A 625 -1.31 -61.00 34.45
N SER A 626 -0.63 -61.62 33.48
CA SER A 626 -0.74 -63.06 33.19
C SER A 626 0.09 -63.98 34.10
N GLN A 627 1.11 -63.45 34.79
CA GLN A 627 1.93 -64.22 35.75
C GLN A 627 1.34 -64.29 37.16
N ASN A 628 0.31 -63.49 37.46
CA ASN A 628 -0.32 -63.40 38.79
C ASN A 628 -1.82 -63.80 38.81
N ALA A 629 -2.32 -64.37 37.70
CA ALA A 629 -3.61 -65.08 37.63
C ALA A 629 -3.34 -66.59 37.67
#